data_AF-A0A959I2U3-F1
#
_entry.id   AF-A0A959I2U3-F1
#
_cell.length_a   1.000
_cell.length_b   1.000
_cell.length_c   1.000
_cell.angle_alpha   90.00
_cell.angle_beta   90.00
_cell.angle_gamma   90.00
#
_symmetry.space_group_name_H-M   'P 1'
#
loop_
_entity.id
_entity.type
_entity.pdbx_description
1 polymer ?
#
loop_
_entity_poly.entity_id
_entity_poly.type
_entity_poly.pdbx_seq_one_letter_code
_entity_poly.pdbx_strand_id
1 'polypeptide(L)'
;VSDYLACAGYVEKELGIKNTIAYGQSAGGTIVGAALNQRPALFRAAILDYPFLDVPGAMLNDSLPLTTLEYAEWGDPAEPVELERMLRYSPYQNISGQAYPPILLLGGKFDYQAPYWNVLKAAARYRKYGGPEARVLAHINSTYHPGKIPYRERMKEMVYQFLFIQDCLR
;
A
#
# COMPACT_ATOMS: atom_id res chain seq x y z
N VAL A 1 -9.62 8.09 2.88
CA VAL A 1 -8.40 8.67 2.25
C VAL A 1 -8.31 10.17 2.48
N SER A 2 -9.37 10.93 2.17
CA SER A 2 -9.47 12.37 2.48
C SER A 2 -9.01 12.70 3.90
N ASP A 3 -9.51 11.96 4.88
CA ASP A 3 -9.25 12.24 6.29
C ASP A 3 -7.80 11.94 6.66
N TYR A 4 -7.22 10.89 6.08
CA TYR A 4 -5.80 10.57 6.24
C TYR A 4 -4.91 11.71 5.70
N LEU A 5 -5.26 12.24 4.52
CA LEU A 5 -4.56 13.38 3.92
C LEU A 5 -4.77 14.68 4.72
N ALA A 6 -5.96 14.89 5.27
CA ALA A 6 -6.26 16.03 6.13
C ALA A 6 -5.40 16.00 7.40
N CYS A 7 -5.31 14.84 8.06
CA CYS A 7 -4.44 14.64 9.22
C CYS A 7 -2.96 14.86 8.87
N ALA A 8 -2.48 14.29 7.76
CA ALA A 8 -1.09 14.49 7.32
C ALA A 8 -0.78 15.97 7.04
N GLY A 9 -1.71 16.68 6.39
CA GLY A 9 -1.59 18.11 6.15
C GLY A 9 -1.64 18.96 7.43
N TYR A 10 -2.46 18.57 8.41
CA TYR A 10 -2.52 19.21 9.72
C TYR A 10 -1.19 19.07 10.47
N VAL A 11 -0.61 17.86 10.49
CA VAL A 11 0.70 17.60 11.13
C VAL A 11 1.81 18.48 10.53
N GLU A 12 1.83 18.62 9.20
CA GLU A 12 2.84 19.46 8.54
C GLU A 12 2.62 20.95 8.79
N LYS A 13 1.37 21.44 8.65
CA LYS A 13 1.07 22.88 8.65
C LYS A 13 0.87 23.46 10.04
N GLU A 14 0.07 22.78 10.86
CA GLU A 14 -0.37 23.30 12.16
C GLU A 14 0.59 22.89 13.28
N LEU A 15 1.16 21.68 13.21
CA LEU A 15 2.13 21.21 14.19
C LEU A 15 3.59 21.49 13.78
N GLY A 16 3.84 21.88 12.52
CA GLY A 16 5.18 22.16 12.00
C GLY A 16 6.10 20.94 11.93
N ILE A 17 5.56 19.72 12.04
CA ILE A 17 6.33 18.48 12.01
C ILE A 17 6.60 18.13 10.55
N LYS A 18 7.88 18.20 10.16
CA LYS A 18 8.35 17.82 8.83
C LYS A 18 8.68 16.33 8.77
N ASN A 19 8.86 15.83 7.55
CA ASN A 19 9.32 14.47 7.26
C ASN A 19 8.35 13.35 7.68
N THR A 20 7.05 13.58 7.55
CA THR A 20 6.01 12.57 7.81
C THR A 20 6.24 11.31 6.97
N ILE A 21 6.20 10.16 7.63
CA ILE A 21 6.27 8.84 7.00
C ILE A 21 4.86 8.25 6.93
N ALA A 22 4.42 7.87 5.74
CA ALA A 22 3.15 7.15 5.59
C ALA A 22 3.34 5.66 5.90
N TYR A 23 2.44 5.08 6.68
CA TYR A 23 2.46 3.65 7.00
C TYR A 23 1.05 3.08 6.90
N GLY A 24 0.91 1.95 6.21
CA GLY A 24 -0.35 1.22 6.10
C GLY A 24 -0.13 -0.29 5.99
N GLN A 25 -0.90 -1.07 6.75
CA GLN A 25 -0.88 -2.54 6.72
C GLN A 25 -2.21 -3.10 6.23
N SER A 26 -2.19 -4.18 5.43
CA SER A 26 -3.42 -4.83 4.94
C SER A 26 -4.35 -3.84 4.23
N ALA A 27 -5.62 -3.73 4.63
CA ALA A 27 -6.58 -2.72 4.16
C ALA A 27 -6.11 -1.27 4.37
N GLY A 28 -5.29 -1.00 5.39
CA GLY A 28 -4.63 0.30 5.57
C GLY A 28 -3.65 0.63 4.45
N GLY A 29 -3.10 -0.40 3.79
CA GLY A 29 -2.32 -0.26 2.56
C GLY A 29 -3.14 0.35 1.42
N THR A 30 -4.45 0.06 1.34
CA THR A 30 -5.36 0.70 0.37
C THR A 30 -5.43 2.19 0.61
N ILE A 31 -5.57 2.61 1.86
CA ILE A 31 -5.67 4.03 2.25
C ILE A 31 -4.37 4.76 1.90
N VAL A 32 -3.22 4.21 2.29
CA VAL A 32 -1.91 4.83 2.04
C VAL A 32 -1.58 4.84 0.56
N GLY A 33 -1.82 3.74 -0.17
CA GLY A 33 -1.60 3.69 -1.61
C GLY A 33 -2.43 4.72 -2.37
N ALA A 34 -3.70 4.90 -2.00
CA ALA A 34 -4.55 5.94 -2.57
C ALA A 34 -4.07 7.35 -2.20
N ALA A 35 -3.62 7.55 -0.95
CA ALA A 35 -3.05 8.82 -0.50
C ALA A 35 -1.78 9.19 -1.30
N LEU A 36 -0.91 8.22 -1.58
CA LEU A 36 0.28 8.41 -2.41
C LEU A 36 -0.06 8.79 -3.85
N ASN A 37 -1.14 8.26 -4.42
CA ASN A 37 -1.57 8.64 -5.75
C ASN A 37 -2.15 10.07 -5.80
N GLN A 38 -2.76 10.54 -4.72
CA GLN A 38 -3.42 11.86 -4.67
C GLN A 38 -2.47 12.99 -4.26
N ARG A 39 -1.60 12.75 -3.26
CA ARG A 39 -0.76 13.79 -2.64
C ARG A 39 0.60 13.21 -2.22
N PRO A 40 1.41 12.68 -3.16
CA PRO A 40 2.68 12.02 -2.83
C PRO A 40 3.66 12.94 -2.08
N ALA A 41 3.66 14.23 -2.41
CA ALA A 41 4.58 15.22 -1.83
C ALA A 41 4.35 15.52 -0.33
N LEU A 42 3.24 15.09 0.26
CA LEU A 42 3.00 15.24 1.71
C LEU A 42 3.86 14.30 2.56
N PHE A 43 4.47 13.29 1.94
CA PHE A 43 5.17 12.23 2.66
C PHE A 43 6.65 12.21 2.26
N ARG A 44 7.53 12.04 3.26
CA ARG A 44 8.97 11.88 3.04
C ARG A 44 9.32 10.47 2.58
N ALA A 45 8.57 9.47 3.04
CA ALA A 45 8.65 8.08 2.58
C ALA A 45 7.32 7.36 2.89
N ALA A 46 7.14 6.17 2.32
CA ALA A 46 6.00 5.31 2.61
C ALA A 46 6.40 3.85 2.84
N ILE A 47 5.72 3.21 3.79
CA ILE A 47 5.77 1.78 4.04
C ILE A 47 4.38 1.19 3.81
N LEU A 48 4.32 0.25 2.89
CA LEU A 48 3.13 -0.54 2.58
C LEU A 48 3.39 -1.98 3.06
N ASP A 49 2.89 -2.32 4.24
CA ASP A 49 3.18 -3.58 4.94
C ASP A 49 2.09 -4.63 4.66
N TYR A 50 2.37 -5.66 3.86
CA TYR A 50 1.35 -6.62 3.39
C TYR A 50 0.08 -5.92 2.85
N PRO A 51 0.23 -4.96 1.91
CA PRO A 51 -0.85 -4.05 1.55
C PRO A 51 -1.85 -4.70 0.58
N PHE A 52 -3.12 -4.37 0.75
CA PHE A 52 -4.14 -4.59 -0.28
C PHE A 52 -4.13 -3.40 -1.26
N LEU A 53 -3.79 -3.63 -2.54
CA LEU A 53 -3.57 -2.53 -3.50
C LEU A 53 -4.34 -2.67 -4.80
N ASP A 54 -4.66 -3.89 -5.23
CA ASP A 54 -5.39 -4.20 -6.46
C ASP A 54 -6.80 -4.69 -6.14
N VAL A 55 -7.62 -3.77 -5.63
CA VAL A 55 -8.98 -4.05 -5.17
C VAL A 55 -9.83 -4.73 -6.26
N PRO A 56 -10.02 -4.15 -7.46
CA PRO A 56 -10.84 -4.79 -8.48
C PRO A 56 -10.21 -6.11 -8.97
N GLY A 57 -8.87 -6.20 -9.05
CA GLY A 57 -8.19 -7.44 -9.44
C GLY A 57 -8.41 -8.59 -8.46
N ALA A 58 -8.56 -8.31 -7.17
CA ALA A 58 -8.89 -9.31 -6.17
C ALA A 58 -10.39 -9.61 -6.13
N MET A 59 -11.24 -8.57 -6.15
CA MET A 59 -12.69 -8.73 -6.08
C MET A 59 -13.25 -9.49 -7.28
N LEU A 60 -12.65 -9.34 -8.47
CA LEU A 60 -13.01 -10.10 -9.67
C LEU A 60 -12.60 -11.58 -9.63
N ASN A 61 -11.82 -11.99 -8.63
CA ASN A 61 -11.37 -13.37 -8.47
C ASN A 61 -12.03 -14.03 -7.26
N ASP A 62 -13.17 -14.69 -7.50
CA ASP A 62 -13.95 -15.43 -6.50
C ASP A 62 -13.26 -16.70 -5.99
N SER A 63 -12.17 -17.13 -6.63
CA SER A 63 -11.34 -18.25 -6.16
C SER A 63 -10.46 -17.88 -4.96
N LEU A 64 -10.36 -16.59 -4.60
CA LEU A 64 -9.60 -16.14 -3.44
C LEU A 64 -10.43 -16.32 -2.16
N PRO A 65 -9.83 -16.76 -1.04
CA PRO A 65 -10.57 -17.17 0.15
C PRO A 65 -11.45 -16.09 0.79
N LEU A 66 -11.13 -14.81 0.62
CA LEU A 66 -11.84 -13.69 1.23
C LEU A 66 -12.76 -12.93 0.27
N THR A 67 -12.62 -13.11 -1.04
CA THR A 67 -13.23 -12.20 -2.02
C THR A 67 -14.73 -12.04 -1.84
N THR A 68 -15.49 -13.15 -1.81
CA THR A 68 -16.95 -13.09 -1.68
C THR A 68 -17.42 -12.63 -0.31
N LEU A 69 -16.61 -12.82 0.74
CA LEU A 69 -16.90 -12.35 2.09
C LEU A 69 -16.73 -10.84 2.21
N GLU A 70 -15.87 -10.24 1.39
CA GLU A 70 -15.53 -8.82 1.46
C GLU A 70 -16.29 -7.94 0.46
N TYR A 71 -17.22 -8.49 -0.32
CA TYR A 71 -18.09 -7.68 -1.19
C TYR A 71 -18.89 -6.63 -0.41
N ALA A 72 -19.32 -6.94 0.82
CA ALA A 72 -20.00 -5.97 1.67
C ALA A 72 -19.11 -4.77 2.07
N GLU A 73 -17.79 -4.94 2.06
CA GLU A 73 -16.81 -3.90 2.43
C GLU A 73 -16.34 -3.12 1.20
N TRP A 74 -15.87 -3.81 0.16
CA TRP A 74 -15.23 -3.18 -1.01
C TRP A 74 -16.21 -2.92 -2.17
N GLY A 75 -17.24 -3.76 -2.27
CA GLY A 75 -18.20 -3.85 -3.37
C GLY A 75 -18.10 -5.17 -4.14
N ASP A 76 -19.21 -5.58 -4.72
CA ASP A 76 -19.34 -6.69 -5.68
C ASP A 76 -19.02 -6.18 -7.10
N PRO A 77 -17.96 -6.69 -7.75
CA PRO A 77 -17.58 -6.22 -9.07
C PRO A 77 -18.52 -6.71 -10.19
N ALA A 78 -19.46 -7.61 -9.90
CA ALA A 78 -20.55 -7.94 -10.81
C ALA A 78 -21.50 -6.76 -11.00
N GLU A 79 -21.60 -5.87 -10.01
CA GLU A 79 -22.38 -4.64 -10.09
C GLU A 79 -21.55 -3.51 -10.75
N PRO A 80 -21.92 -3.02 -11.94
CA PRO A 80 -21.10 -2.07 -12.69
C PRO A 80 -20.79 -0.77 -11.93
N VAL A 81 -21.75 -0.30 -11.12
CA VAL A 81 -21.60 0.91 -10.30
C VAL A 81 -20.54 0.71 -9.21
N GLU A 82 -20.49 -0.47 -8.61
CA GLU A 82 -19.53 -0.79 -7.56
C GLU A 82 -18.14 -1.03 -8.14
N LEU A 83 -18.04 -1.68 -9.30
CA LEU A 83 -16.78 -1.79 -10.05
C LEU A 83 -16.23 -0.41 -10.44
N GLU A 84 -17.07 0.48 -10.96
CA GLU A 84 -16.65 1.84 -11.27
C GLU A 84 -16.16 2.58 -10.02
N ARG A 85 -16.86 2.42 -8.89
CA ARG A 85 -16.43 2.98 -7.61
C ARG A 85 -15.07 2.43 -7.18
N MET A 86 -14.86 1.11 -7.26
CA MET A 86 -13.57 0.47 -6.96
C MET A 86 -12.44 1.05 -7.81
N LEU A 87 -12.65 1.19 -9.11
CA LEU A 87 -11.64 1.74 -10.03
C LEU A 87 -11.21 3.16 -9.65
N ARG A 88 -12.11 3.99 -9.10
CA ARG A 88 -11.79 5.37 -8.70
C ARG A 88 -10.85 5.47 -7.50
N TYR A 89 -10.94 4.54 -6.54
CA TYR A 89 -10.12 4.60 -5.32
C TYR A 89 -8.98 3.60 -5.28
N SER A 90 -9.03 2.53 -6.08
CA SER A 90 -8.06 1.44 -5.98
C SER A 90 -6.64 1.92 -6.26
N PRO A 91 -5.67 1.69 -5.35
CA PRO A 91 -4.32 2.20 -5.52
C PRO A 91 -3.67 1.74 -6.82
N TYR A 92 -3.71 0.45 -7.14
CA TYR A 92 -2.96 -0.12 -8.26
C TYR A 92 -3.39 0.47 -9.61
N GLN A 93 -4.68 0.71 -9.81
CA GLN A 93 -5.22 1.30 -11.05
C GLN A 93 -4.86 2.77 -11.19
N ASN A 94 -4.68 3.48 -10.08
CA ASN A 94 -4.45 4.93 -10.06
C ASN A 94 -2.97 5.33 -9.94
N ILE A 95 -2.03 4.38 -10.00
CA ILE A 95 -0.60 4.71 -10.13
C ILE A 95 -0.37 5.32 -11.51
N SER A 96 0.11 6.58 -11.53
CA SER A 96 0.22 7.40 -12.73
C SER A 96 1.60 8.08 -12.82
N GLY A 97 1.88 8.73 -13.94
CA GLY A 97 3.15 9.42 -14.18
C GLY A 97 3.33 10.64 -13.28
N GLN A 98 3.97 10.46 -12.12
CA GLN A 98 4.26 11.51 -11.15
C GLN A 98 5.42 11.11 -10.22
N ALA A 99 6.03 12.06 -9.54
CA ALA A 99 7.04 11.77 -8.53
C ALA A 99 6.39 11.15 -7.29
N TYR A 100 6.84 9.96 -6.90
CA TYR A 100 6.47 9.31 -5.64
C TYR A 100 7.62 9.44 -4.64
N PRO A 101 7.33 9.48 -3.32
CA PRO A 101 8.39 9.38 -2.32
C PRO A 101 9.06 7.99 -2.40
N PRO A 102 10.18 7.76 -1.71
CA PRO A 102 10.67 6.41 -1.50
C PRO A 102 9.59 5.50 -0.91
N ILE A 103 9.42 4.30 -1.47
CA ILE A 103 8.40 3.33 -1.03
C ILE A 103 9.07 2.00 -0.68
N LEU A 104 8.76 1.46 0.49
CA LEU A 104 9.03 0.08 0.87
C LEU A 104 7.71 -0.70 0.87
N LEU A 105 7.63 -1.77 0.06
CA LEU A 105 6.54 -2.73 0.08
C LEU A 105 7.01 -4.05 0.69
N LEU A 106 6.24 -4.57 1.64
CA LEU A 106 6.45 -5.87 2.26
C LEU A 106 5.29 -6.81 1.90
N GLY A 107 5.57 -8.11 1.77
CA GLY A 107 4.54 -9.12 1.57
C GLY A 107 5.07 -10.54 1.79
N GLY A 108 4.18 -11.51 1.82
CA GLY A 108 4.51 -12.91 2.06
C GLY A 108 3.94 -13.84 1.00
N LYS A 109 4.75 -14.83 0.59
CA LYS A 109 4.39 -15.82 -0.43
C LYS A 109 3.11 -16.61 -0.07
N PHE A 110 2.85 -16.83 1.21
CA PHE A 110 1.70 -17.58 1.70
C PHE A 110 0.61 -16.69 2.30
N ASP A 111 0.63 -15.39 1.99
CA ASP A 111 -0.47 -14.50 2.29
C ASP A 111 -1.60 -14.68 1.27
N TYR A 112 -2.76 -15.12 1.74
CA TYR A 112 -3.98 -15.26 0.95
C TYR A 112 -5.01 -14.16 1.22
N GLN A 113 -4.76 -13.27 2.19
CA GLN A 113 -5.62 -12.11 2.46
C GLN A 113 -5.24 -10.93 1.56
N ALA A 114 -3.94 -10.64 1.48
CA ALA A 114 -3.37 -9.65 0.56
C ALA A 114 -2.30 -10.33 -0.30
N PRO A 115 -2.70 -10.99 -1.41
CA PRO A 115 -1.79 -11.87 -2.11
C PRO A 115 -0.54 -11.16 -2.64
N TYR A 116 0.62 -11.83 -2.56
CA TYR A 116 1.94 -11.24 -2.82
C TYR A 116 2.07 -10.53 -4.19
N TRP A 117 1.26 -10.90 -5.19
CA TRP A 117 1.25 -10.22 -6.48
C TRP A 117 0.72 -8.79 -6.40
N ASN A 118 -0.08 -8.42 -5.39
CA ASN A 118 -0.45 -7.03 -5.09
C ASN A 118 0.81 -6.17 -4.93
N VAL A 119 1.76 -6.66 -4.11
CA VAL A 119 3.03 -6.00 -3.86
C VAL A 119 3.89 -5.95 -5.11
N LEU A 120 4.09 -7.08 -5.79
CA LEU A 120 4.99 -7.15 -6.94
C LEU A 120 4.49 -6.32 -8.12
N LYS A 121 3.19 -6.37 -8.44
CA LYS A 121 2.59 -5.58 -9.51
C LYS A 121 2.65 -4.09 -9.18
N ALA A 122 2.33 -3.69 -7.95
CA ALA A 122 2.41 -2.29 -7.53
C ALA A 122 3.85 -1.77 -7.57
N ALA A 123 4.82 -2.53 -7.07
CA ALA A 123 6.24 -2.17 -7.11
C ALA A 123 6.72 -1.94 -8.55
N ALA A 124 6.38 -2.84 -9.47
CA ALA A 124 6.70 -2.69 -10.89
C ALA A 124 6.07 -1.41 -11.48
N ARG A 125 4.82 -1.10 -11.11
CA ARG A 125 4.12 0.08 -11.59
C ARG A 125 4.70 1.38 -11.03
N TYR A 126 4.99 1.46 -9.73
CA TYR A 126 5.65 2.62 -9.15
C TYR A 126 7.02 2.88 -9.77
N ARG A 127 7.82 1.84 -10.05
CA ARG A 127 9.11 2.00 -10.76
C ARG A 127 8.93 2.52 -12.18
N LYS A 128 7.91 2.04 -12.89
CA LYS A 128 7.64 2.45 -14.27
C LYS A 128 7.14 3.90 -14.36
N TYR A 129 6.24 4.29 -13.47
CA TYR A 129 5.55 5.58 -13.55
C TYR A 129 6.12 6.67 -12.62
N GLY A 130 6.93 6.28 -11.63
CA GLY A 130 7.60 7.21 -10.70
C GLY A 130 8.77 7.99 -11.30
N GLY A 131 9.16 7.67 -12.54
CA GLY A 131 10.29 8.28 -13.23
C GLY A 131 11.65 7.66 -12.86
N PRO A 132 12.74 8.20 -13.42
CA PRO A 132 14.09 7.63 -13.27
C PRO A 132 14.59 7.54 -11.81
N GLU A 133 14.14 8.47 -10.95
CA GLU A 133 14.54 8.56 -9.54
C GLU A 133 13.63 7.75 -8.60
N ALA A 134 12.76 6.89 -9.14
CA ALA A 134 11.81 6.12 -8.34
C ALA A 134 12.52 5.11 -7.41
N ARG A 135 12.58 5.44 -6.11
CA ARG A 135 13.17 4.58 -5.07
C ARG A 135 12.12 3.63 -4.49
N VAL A 136 11.94 2.48 -5.13
CA VAL A 136 10.92 1.48 -4.73
C VAL A 136 11.57 0.15 -4.37
N LEU A 137 11.48 -0.23 -3.10
CA LEU A 137 11.90 -1.54 -2.60
C LEU A 137 10.69 -2.44 -2.40
N ALA A 138 10.83 -3.71 -2.79
CA ALA A 138 9.83 -4.74 -2.54
C ALA A 138 10.52 -5.93 -1.90
N HIS A 139 10.03 -6.37 -0.75
CA HIS A 139 10.55 -7.51 -0.02
C HIS A 139 9.43 -8.53 0.17
N ILE A 140 9.55 -9.65 -0.54
CA ILE A 140 8.65 -10.81 -0.41
C ILE A 140 9.39 -11.90 0.34
N ASN A 141 8.79 -12.36 1.43
CA ASN A 141 9.33 -13.47 2.22
C ASN A 141 8.47 -14.74 2.05
N SER A 142 8.83 -15.80 2.77
CA SER A 142 8.06 -17.06 2.83
C SER A 142 7.14 -17.11 4.05
N THR A 143 6.43 -16.02 4.39
CA THR A 143 5.48 -15.98 5.51
C THR A 143 4.04 -15.76 5.05
N TYR A 144 3.15 -15.64 6.04
CA TYR A 144 1.71 -15.45 5.91
C TYR A 144 1.33 -13.99 6.16
N HIS A 145 0.03 -13.69 6.12
CA HIS A 145 -0.50 -12.39 6.54
C HIS A 145 -0.10 -12.05 8.01
N PRO A 146 0.06 -10.76 8.36
CA PRO A 146 0.24 -10.31 9.74
C PRO A 146 -0.74 -10.97 10.71
N GLY A 147 -0.25 -11.33 11.89
CA GLY A 147 -0.95 -12.17 12.88
C GLY A 147 -0.62 -13.66 12.79
N LYS A 148 -0.12 -14.14 11.64
CA LYS A 148 0.38 -15.52 11.46
C LYS A 148 1.88 -15.60 11.15
N ILE A 149 2.55 -14.46 11.09
CA ILE A 149 4.00 -14.37 10.87
C ILE A 149 4.73 -14.84 12.13
N PRO A 150 5.70 -15.77 12.04
CA PRO A 150 6.53 -16.14 13.19
C PRO A 150 7.24 -14.93 13.78
N TYR A 151 7.26 -14.82 15.11
CA TYR A 151 7.81 -13.65 15.83
C TYR A 151 9.19 -13.21 15.32
N ARG A 152 10.12 -14.16 15.14
CA ARG A 152 11.48 -13.87 14.67
C ARG A 152 11.51 -13.24 13.29
N GLU A 153 10.65 -13.68 12.37
CA GLU A 153 10.57 -13.09 11.03
C GLU A 153 9.94 -11.71 11.11
N ARG A 154 8.90 -11.52 11.94
CA ARG A 154 8.31 -10.20 12.15
C ARG A 154 9.32 -9.18 12.70
N MET A 155 10.17 -9.59 13.63
CA MET A 155 11.24 -8.73 14.16
C MET A 155 12.23 -8.29 13.07
N LYS A 156 12.59 -9.18 12.14
CA LYS A 156 13.48 -8.82 11.02
C LYS A 156 12.82 -7.79 10.09
N GLU A 157 11.54 -7.97 9.78
CA GLU A 157 10.80 -7.01 8.96
C GLU A 157 10.74 -5.63 9.59
N MET A 158 10.50 -5.56 10.90
CA MET A 158 10.52 -4.29 11.63
C MET A 158 11.89 -3.61 11.53
N VAL A 159 12.98 -4.37 11.65
CA VAL A 159 14.34 -3.83 11.45
C VAL A 159 14.50 -3.26 10.04
N TYR A 160 14.04 -3.95 8.99
CA TYR A 160 14.08 -3.42 7.63
C TYR A 160 13.28 -2.12 7.46
N GLN A 161 12.09 -2.05 8.07
CA GLN A 161 11.27 -0.84 8.07
C GLN A 161 11.99 0.34 8.75
N PHE A 162 12.58 0.14 9.93
CA PHE A 162 13.31 1.20 10.63
C PHE A 162 14.57 1.64 9.89
N LEU A 163 15.33 0.70 9.31
CA LEU A 163 16.51 1.05 8.50
C LEU A 163 16.12 1.85 7.25
N PHE A 164 15.03 1.48 6.59
CA PHE A 164 14.48 2.23 5.46
C PHE A 164 14.06 3.65 5.86
N ILE A 165 13.35 3.79 6.98
CA ILE A 165 12.98 5.12 7.52
C ILE A 165 14.23 5.94 7.80
N GLN A 166 15.22 5.37 8.49
CA GLN A 166 16.44 6.07 8.83
C GLN A 166 17.19 6.56 7.58
N ASP A 167 17.27 5.74 6.54
CA ASP A 167 17.89 6.11 5.27
C ASP A 167 17.13 7.25 4.56
N CYS A 168 15.80 7.23 4.61
CA CYS A 168 14.99 8.30 4.03
C CYS A 168 15.06 9.62 4.82
N LEU A 169 15.40 9.59 6.10
CA LEU A 169 15.48 10.78 6.95
C LEU A 169 16.87 11.44 6.98
N ARG A 170 17.90 10.77 6.46
CA ARG A 170 19.22 11.34 6.21
C ARG A 170 19.18 12.30 5.01
#